data_AF-A0A2V7F623-F1
#
_entry.id   AF-A0A2V7F623-F1
#
_cell.length_a   1.000
_cell.length_b   1.000
_cell.length_c   1.000
_cell.angle_alpha   90.00
_cell.angle_beta   90.00
_cell.angle_gamma   90.00
#
_symmetry.space_group_name_H-M   'P 1'
#
loop_
_entity.id
_entity.type
_entity.pdbx_description
1 polymer ?
#
loop_
_entity_poly.entity_id
_entity_poly.type
_entity_poly.pdbx_seq_one_letter_code
_entity_poly.pdbx_strand_id
1 'polypeptide(L)'
;MPIADDINHHPSPAGPAGIHSAVPILGLGIWKFSKNVDVAKEFIEFLFRKENYDAWIAASNAFNHPPLRHLADHPIWARNPKFAMLPKEAEYAHPRGWPAKPSDAAQRVDEAFVLPDMTAKAVNGMPTKRAMEWAQDQVARAIKGQLKVG
;
A
#
# COMPACT_ATOMS: atom_id res chain seq x y z
N MET A 1 -12.37 -20.70 -14.87
CA MET A 1 -13.46 -19.84 -14.35
C MET A 1 -14.22 -19.29 -15.53
N PRO A 2 -15.56 -19.33 -15.53
CA PRO A 2 -16.39 -18.96 -16.68
C PRO A 2 -16.30 -17.48 -17.10
N ILE A 3 -15.73 -16.60 -16.25
CA ILE A 3 -15.54 -15.17 -16.53
C ILE A 3 -14.06 -14.79 -16.69
N ALA A 4 -13.16 -15.78 -16.77
CA ALA A 4 -11.72 -15.53 -16.73
C ALA A 4 -11.25 -14.67 -17.91
N ASP A 5 -11.89 -14.77 -19.07
CA ASP A 5 -11.54 -13.99 -20.26
C ASP A 5 -12.08 -12.56 -20.19
N ASP A 6 -13.20 -12.34 -19.50
CA ASP A 6 -13.88 -11.05 -19.37
C ASP A 6 -13.33 -10.15 -18.27
N ILE A 7 -12.51 -10.67 -17.35
CA ILE A 7 -11.87 -9.87 -16.29
C ILE A 7 -10.58 -9.20 -16.78
N ASN A 8 -10.33 -7.97 -16.37
CA ASN A 8 -9.06 -7.29 -16.61
C ASN A 8 -8.73 -6.32 -15.48
N HIS A 9 -7.52 -5.78 -15.50
CA HIS A 9 -7.10 -4.71 -14.60
C HIS A 9 -7.33 -3.35 -15.26
N HIS A 10 -7.43 -2.30 -14.45
CA HIS A 10 -7.43 -0.91 -14.88
C HIS A 10 -6.71 -0.10 -13.80
N PRO A 11 -5.86 0.89 -14.15
CA PRO A 11 -5.24 1.76 -13.15
C PRO A 11 -6.30 2.49 -12.31
N SER A 12 -5.95 2.93 -11.10
CA SER A 12 -6.82 3.85 -10.36
C SER A 12 -7.19 5.07 -11.24
N PRO A 13 -8.46 5.49 -11.29
CA PRO A 13 -8.85 6.66 -12.05
C PRO A 13 -8.19 7.93 -11.48
N ALA A 14 -7.81 8.85 -12.36
CA ALA A 14 -7.22 10.12 -11.96
C ALA A 14 -8.27 11.04 -11.31
N GLY A 15 -7.89 11.67 -10.20
CA GLY A 15 -8.62 12.80 -9.62
C GLY A 15 -7.97 14.15 -9.99
N PRO A 16 -8.50 15.28 -9.48
CA PRO A 16 -7.93 16.61 -9.72
C PRO A 16 -6.46 16.78 -9.28
N ALA A 17 -5.99 15.93 -8.36
CA ALA A 17 -4.61 15.92 -7.87
C ALA A 17 -3.70 14.87 -8.54
N GLY A 18 -4.22 14.11 -9.51
CA GLY A 18 -3.50 13.03 -10.18
C GLY A 18 -4.01 11.63 -9.82
N ILE A 19 -3.21 10.62 -10.17
CA ILE A 19 -3.48 9.21 -9.87
C ILE A 19 -2.74 8.84 -8.59
N HIS A 20 -3.46 8.27 -7.63
CA HIS A 20 -2.93 7.80 -6.37
C HIS A 20 -3.53 6.43 -6.04
N SER A 21 -2.68 5.44 -5.79
CA SER A 21 -3.09 4.09 -5.42
C SER A 21 -2.60 3.76 -4.02
N ALA A 22 -3.50 3.23 -3.19
CA ALA A 22 -3.15 2.66 -1.90
C ALA A 22 -2.76 1.19 -2.11
N VAL A 23 -1.50 0.87 -1.87
CA VAL A 23 -1.00 -0.51 -1.92
C VAL A 23 -0.55 -0.96 -0.53
N PRO A 24 -0.67 -2.26 -0.18
CA PRO A 24 0.02 -2.80 0.96
C PRO A 24 1.54 -2.65 0.76
N ILE A 25 2.20 -1.92 1.66
CA ILE A 25 3.66 -1.80 1.65
C ILE A 25 4.18 -2.58 2.85
N LEU A 26 4.97 -3.61 2.57
CA LEU A 26 5.65 -4.41 3.59
C LEU A 26 7.10 -3.95 3.71
N GLY A 27 7.55 -3.75 4.95
CA GLY A 27 8.93 -3.42 5.27
C GLY A 27 9.61 -4.57 6.01
N LEU A 28 10.91 -4.73 5.78
CA LEU A 28 11.78 -5.59 6.61
C LEU A 28 12.56 -4.70 7.58
N GLY A 29 12.63 -5.13 8.84
CA GLY A 29 13.34 -4.43 9.89
C GLY A 29 14.24 -5.38 10.68
N ILE A 30 15.42 -4.90 11.05
CA ILE A 30 16.33 -5.61 11.96
C ILE A 30 16.25 -4.91 13.32
N TRP A 31 15.89 -5.67 14.35
CA TRP A 31 15.91 -5.16 15.71
C TRP A 31 17.33 -4.78 16.13
N LYS A 32 17.49 -3.58 16.69
CA LYS A 32 18.81 -3.07 17.15
C LYS A 32 19.47 -3.94 18.21
N PHE A 33 18.68 -4.66 18.99
CA PHE A 33 19.16 -5.57 20.05
C PHE A 33 19.48 -6.98 19.54
N SER A 34 19.30 -7.27 18.25
CA SER A 34 19.65 -8.57 17.69
C SER A 34 21.14 -8.84 17.87
N LYS A 35 21.50 -10.08 18.20
CA LYS A 35 22.90 -10.52 18.25
C LYS A 35 23.47 -10.83 16.85
N ASN A 36 22.61 -10.86 15.83
CA ASN A 36 22.93 -11.29 14.46
C ASN A 36 22.67 -10.17 13.44
N VAL A 37 22.97 -8.91 13.77
CA VAL A 37 22.65 -7.76 12.90
C VAL A 37 23.33 -7.84 11.54
N ASP A 38 24.62 -8.19 11.49
CA ASP A 38 25.38 -8.18 10.24
C ASP A 38 24.90 -9.31 9.30
N VAL A 39 24.75 -10.53 9.82
CA VAL A 39 24.18 -11.66 9.06
C VAL A 39 22.74 -11.36 8.60
N ALA A 40 21.94 -10.66 9.41
CA ALA A 40 20.59 -10.27 9.00
C ALA A 40 20.60 -9.25 7.85
N LYS A 41 21.57 -8.33 7.80
CA LYS A 41 21.73 -7.42 6.66
C LYS A 41 22.12 -8.18 5.40
N GLU A 42 23.11 -9.07 5.49
CA GLU A 42 23.53 -9.93 4.37
C GLU A 42 22.36 -10.78 3.86
N PHE A 43 21.52 -11.30 4.76
CA PHE A 43 20.32 -12.04 4.40
C PHE A 43 19.29 -11.18 3.65
N ILE A 44 19.04 -9.95 4.10
CA ILE A 44 18.16 -9.03 3.38
C ILE A 44 18.74 -8.71 1.99
N GLU A 45 20.03 -8.41 1.88
CA GLU A 45 20.68 -8.19 0.58
C GLU A 45 20.58 -9.42 -0.33
N PHE A 46 20.77 -10.61 0.22
CA PHE A 46 20.60 -11.86 -0.50
C PHE A 46 19.18 -11.98 -1.06
N LEU A 47 18.13 -11.74 -0.26
CA LEU A 47 16.73 -11.80 -0.73
C LEU A 47 16.45 -10.85 -1.90
N PHE A 48 17.09 -9.68 -1.93
CA PHE A 48 16.91 -8.65 -2.96
C PHE A 48 17.86 -8.77 -4.16
N ARG A 49 18.70 -9.82 -4.23
CA ARG A 49 19.40 -10.16 -5.47
C ARG A 49 18.38 -10.53 -6.55
N LYS A 50 18.64 -10.12 -7.78
CA LYS A 50 17.68 -10.26 -8.89
C LYS A 50 17.18 -11.70 -9.04
N GLU A 51 18.06 -12.68 -9.00
CA GLU A 51 17.71 -14.09 -9.19
C GLU A 51 16.77 -14.61 -8.09
N ASN A 52 17.01 -14.19 -6.84
CA ASN A 52 16.19 -14.57 -5.70
C ASN A 52 14.83 -13.87 -5.72
N TYR A 53 14.82 -12.59 -6.08
CA TYR A 53 13.60 -11.81 -6.15
C TYR A 53 12.72 -12.22 -7.33
N ASP A 54 13.32 -12.53 -8.49
CA ASP A 54 12.63 -13.05 -9.67
C ASP A 54 11.93 -14.37 -9.34
N ALA A 55 12.61 -15.28 -8.62
CA ALA A 55 12.00 -16.51 -8.12
C ALA A 55 10.81 -16.24 -7.19
N TRP A 56 10.90 -15.22 -6.34
CA TRP A 56 9.80 -14.82 -5.44
C TRP A 56 8.60 -14.23 -6.19
N ILE A 57 8.83 -13.37 -7.20
CA ILE A 57 7.79 -12.84 -8.09
C ILE A 57 7.07 -14.00 -8.79
N ALA A 58 7.83 -14.93 -9.37
CA ALA A 58 7.28 -16.10 -10.06
C ALA A 58 6.46 -17.00 -9.12
N ALA A 59 6.97 -17.28 -7.92
CA ALA A 59 6.29 -18.09 -6.91
C ALA A 59 4.96 -17.45 -6.44
N SER A 60 4.90 -16.12 -6.39
CA SER A 60 3.67 -15.38 -6.08
C SER A 60 2.68 -15.29 -7.26
N ASN A 61 3.02 -15.87 -8.40
CA ASN A 61 2.27 -15.74 -9.65
C ASN A 61 2.02 -14.27 -10.04
N ALA A 62 3.08 -13.44 -9.93
CA ALA A 62 3.06 -12.00 -10.22
C ALA A 62 2.25 -11.14 -9.23
N PHE A 63 1.79 -11.69 -8.10
CA PHE A 63 1.07 -10.92 -7.07
C PHE A 63 1.99 -9.97 -6.30
N ASN A 64 3.21 -10.40 -5.98
CA ASN A 64 4.17 -9.59 -5.23
C ASN A 64 4.98 -8.72 -6.19
N HIS A 65 4.72 -7.41 -6.19
CA HIS A 65 5.48 -6.47 -7.00
C HIS A 65 6.81 -6.06 -6.33
N PRO A 66 7.87 -5.85 -7.11
CA PRO A 66 9.15 -5.39 -6.59
C PRO A 66 9.10 -3.92 -6.15
N PRO A 67 9.69 -3.56 -5.00
CA PRO A 67 9.74 -2.19 -4.51
C PRO A 67 10.84 -1.36 -5.18
N LEU A 68 11.75 -1.98 -5.96
CA LEU A 68 12.86 -1.32 -6.62
C LEU A 68 12.73 -1.44 -8.14
N ARG A 69 12.93 -0.32 -8.86
CA ARG A 69 12.76 -0.26 -10.33
C ARG A 69 13.60 -1.29 -11.10
N HIS A 70 14.83 -1.55 -10.65
CA HIS A 70 15.74 -2.50 -11.32
C HIS A 70 15.36 -3.98 -11.11
N LEU A 71 14.40 -4.26 -10.22
CA LEU A 71 13.84 -5.61 -10.01
C LEU A 71 12.50 -5.77 -10.75
N ALA A 72 12.01 -4.74 -11.44
CA ALA A 72 10.68 -4.73 -12.07
C ALA A 72 10.64 -5.31 -13.49
N ASP A 73 11.77 -5.66 -14.09
CA ASP A 73 11.89 -6.13 -15.48
C ASP A 73 11.65 -7.65 -15.65
N HIS A 74 10.74 -8.23 -14.87
CA HIS A 74 10.49 -9.67 -14.86
C HIS A 74 9.68 -10.15 -16.09
N PRO A 75 10.08 -11.24 -16.78
CA PRO A 75 9.39 -11.72 -17.99
C PRO A 75 7.95 -12.20 -17.76
N ILE A 76 7.56 -12.46 -16.50
CA ILE A 76 6.19 -12.87 -16.14
C ILE A 76 5.14 -11.87 -16.63
N TRP A 77 5.47 -10.58 -16.71
CA TRP A 77 4.54 -9.54 -17.15
C TRP A 77 4.08 -9.72 -18.60
N ALA A 78 4.88 -10.41 -19.43
CA ALA A 78 4.55 -10.74 -20.81
C ALA A 78 3.83 -12.10 -20.96
N ARG A 79 3.78 -12.93 -19.90
CA ARG A 79 3.19 -14.27 -19.96
C ARG A 79 1.67 -14.24 -20.13
N ASN A 80 1.02 -13.18 -19.67
CA ASN A 80 -0.42 -12.96 -19.84
C ASN A 80 -0.64 -11.48 -20.21
N PRO A 81 -1.36 -11.16 -21.30
CA PRO A 81 -1.68 -9.78 -21.66
C PRO A 81 -2.28 -8.95 -20.52
N LYS A 82 -2.99 -9.59 -19.58
CA LYS A 82 -3.60 -8.95 -18.41
C LYS A 82 -2.55 -8.44 -17.40
N PHE A 83 -1.33 -8.97 -17.43
CA PHE A 83 -0.25 -8.55 -16.53
C PHE A 83 0.53 -7.34 -17.05
N ALA A 84 0.34 -6.95 -18.32
CA ALA A 84 1.17 -5.94 -18.99
C ALA A 84 1.15 -4.56 -18.31
N MET A 85 0.08 -4.22 -17.61
CA MET A 85 -0.08 -2.94 -16.90
C MET A 85 0.45 -2.95 -15.46
N LEU A 86 0.61 -4.11 -14.85
CA LEU A 86 0.92 -4.25 -13.42
C LEU A 86 2.20 -3.52 -12.98
N PRO A 87 3.32 -3.55 -13.74
CA PRO A 87 4.53 -2.83 -13.34
C PRO A 87 4.34 -1.30 -13.28
N LYS A 88 3.50 -0.74 -14.14
CA LYS A 88 3.25 0.71 -14.19
C LYS A 88 2.39 1.22 -13.04
N GLU A 89 1.52 0.38 -12.48
CA GLU A 89 0.72 0.78 -11.31
C GLU A 89 1.58 1.21 -10.11
N ALA A 90 2.75 0.59 -9.95
CA ALA A 90 3.67 0.89 -8.85
C ALA A 90 4.16 2.35 -8.86
N GLU A 91 4.08 3.06 -10.00
CA GLU A 91 4.47 4.48 -10.09
C GLU A 91 3.50 5.41 -9.35
N TYR A 92 2.27 4.98 -9.14
CA TYR A 92 1.22 5.74 -8.45
C TYR A 92 0.99 5.27 -7.01
N ALA A 93 1.76 4.28 -6.56
CA ALA A 93 1.62 3.68 -5.25
C ALA A 93 2.14 4.61 -4.15
N HIS A 94 1.34 4.79 -3.10
CA HIS A 94 1.73 5.56 -1.93
C HIS A 94 1.53 4.78 -0.62
N PRO A 95 2.43 4.95 0.37
CA PRO A 95 2.17 4.45 1.72
C PRO A 95 0.97 5.16 2.34
N ARG A 96 0.34 4.51 3.31
CA ARG A 96 -0.68 5.16 4.15
C ARG A 96 -0.07 6.38 4.85
N GLY A 97 -0.83 7.48 4.83
CA GLY A 97 -0.40 8.77 5.38
C GLY A 97 0.45 9.63 4.44
N TRP A 98 0.79 9.19 3.22
CA TRP A 98 1.43 10.06 2.23
C TRP A 98 0.61 11.36 1.98
N PRO A 99 1.25 12.53 1.80
CA PRO A 99 2.70 12.77 1.75
C PRO A 99 3.35 13.02 3.11
N ALA A 100 2.63 12.84 4.23
CA ALA A 100 3.19 13.04 5.55
C ALA A 100 4.25 11.96 5.88
N LYS A 101 5.16 12.31 6.80
CA LYS A 101 6.09 11.32 7.36
C LYS A 101 5.31 10.30 8.20
N PRO A 102 5.78 9.03 8.25
CA PRO A 102 5.26 8.05 9.20
C PRO A 102 5.26 8.63 10.62
N SER A 103 4.13 8.54 11.31
CA SER A 103 3.94 9.09 12.66
C SER A 103 2.84 8.33 13.39
N ASP A 104 2.88 8.37 14.72
CA ASP A 104 1.82 7.83 15.59
C ASP A 104 0.45 8.45 15.25
N ALA A 105 0.40 9.74 14.92
CA ALA A 105 -0.84 10.40 14.49
C ALA A 105 -1.41 9.78 13.20
N ALA A 106 -0.58 9.54 12.18
CA ALA A 106 -1.02 8.90 10.94
C ALA A 106 -1.52 7.46 11.19
N GLN A 107 -0.82 6.72 12.05
CA GLN A 107 -1.21 5.37 12.44
C GLN A 107 -2.55 5.37 13.19
N ARG A 108 -2.77 6.30 14.13
CA ARG A 108 -4.03 6.41 14.86
C ARG A 108 -5.24 6.69 13.98
N VAL A 109 -5.06 7.48 12.91
CA VAL A 109 -6.15 7.74 11.95
C VAL A 109 -6.57 6.45 11.24
N ASP A 110 -5.61 5.61 10.89
CA ASP A 110 -5.85 4.30 10.26
C ASP A 110 -6.52 3.33 11.24
N GLU A 111 -5.96 3.19 12.45
CA GLU A 111 -6.48 2.31 13.52
C GLU A 111 -7.87 2.72 14.02
N ALA A 112 -8.19 4.01 14.01
CA ALA A 112 -9.52 4.52 14.36
C ALA A 112 -10.54 4.38 13.22
N PHE A 113 -10.16 3.77 12.08
CA PHE A 113 -11.06 3.53 10.94
C PHE A 113 -11.73 4.81 10.41
N VAL A 114 -11.08 5.98 10.51
CA VAL A 114 -11.72 7.29 10.25
C VAL A 114 -12.35 7.37 8.85
N LEU A 115 -11.66 6.92 7.81
CA LEU A 115 -12.15 6.96 6.43
C LEU A 115 -13.36 6.01 6.18
N PRO A 116 -13.29 4.71 6.50
CA PRO A 116 -14.46 3.84 6.34
C PRO A 116 -15.62 4.27 7.23
N ASP A 117 -15.38 4.75 8.46
CA ASP A 117 -16.43 5.26 9.33
C ASP A 117 -17.11 6.53 8.79
N MET A 118 -16.35 7.43 8.18
CA MET A 118 -16.88 8.62 7.51
C MET A 118 -17.83 8.20 6.39
N THR A 119 -17.38 7.24 5.58
CA THR A 119 -18.14 6.70 4.46
C THR A 119 -19.41 6.00 4.96
N ALA A 120 -19.29 5.15 5.98
CA ALA A 120 -20.42 4.47 6.60
C ALA A 120 -21.44 5.45 7.19
N LYS A 121 -21.00 6.54 7.84
CA LYS A 121 -21.90 7.58 8.36
C LYS A 121 -22.68 8.25 7.23
N ALA A 122 -22.02 8.59 6.12
CA ALA A 122 -22.68 9.18 4.96
C ALA A 122 -23.70 8.22 4.33
N VAL A 123 -23.32 6.96 4.11
CA VAL A 123 -24.20 5.91 3.56
C VAL A 123 -25.42 5.67 4.46
N ASN A 124 -25.26 5.77 5.78
CA ASN A 124 -26.35 5.64 6.75
C ASN A 124 -27.16 6.94 6.98
N GLY A 125 -27.06 7.92 6.08
CA GLY A 125 -27.95 9.09 6.05
C GLY A 125 -27.44 10.34 6.75
N MET A 126 -26.22 10.35 7.29
CA MET A 126 -25.59 11.60 7.72
C MET A 126 -25.29 12.48 6.49
N PRO A 127 -25.62 13.79 6.48
CA PRO A 127 -25.25 14.65 5.36
C PRO A 127 -23.74 14.60 5.09
N THR A 128 -23.34 14.43 3.82
CA THR A 128 -21.93 14.20 3.44
C THR A 128 -20.98 15.24 4.01
N LYS A 129 -21.36 16.53 3.98
CA LYS A 129 -20.56 17.62 4.57
C LYS A 129 -20.28 17.40 6.06
N ARG A 130 -21.29 16.96 6.81
CA ARG A 130 -21.17 16.69 8.26
C ARG A 130 -20.31 15.45 8.54
N ALA A 131 -20.40 14.42 7.70
CA ALA A 131 -19.53 13.25 7.81
C ALA A 131 -18.06 13.64 7.57
N MET A 132 -17.79 14.47 6.56
CA MET A 132 -16.44 14.99 6.30
C MET A 132 -15.92 15.88 7.44
N GLU A 133 -16.76 16.76 8.00
CA GLU A 133 -16.41 17.57 9.17
C GLU A 133 -16.06 16.71 10.39
N TRP A 134 -16.82 15.63 10.63
CA TRP A 134 -16.50 14.66 11.68
C TRP A 134 -15.14 13.98 11.47
N ALA A 135 -14.86 13.54 10.24
CA ALA A 135 -13.59 12.89 9.91
C ALA A 135 -12.41 13.84 10.10
N GLN A 136 -12.58 15.10 9.68
CA GLN A 136 -11.59 16.16 9.89
C GLN A 136 -11.32 16.40 11.39
N ASP A 137 -12.35 16.38 12.24
CA ASP A 137 -12.17 16.47 13.70
C ASP A 137 -11.37 15.28 14.24
N GLN A 138 -11.62 14.05 13.76
CA GLN A 138 -10.85 12.88 14.18
C GLN A 138 -9.37 12.99 13.79
N VAL A 139 -9.07 13.43 12.57
CA VAL A 139 -7.69 13.68 12.12
C VAL A 139 -7.02 14.77 12.96
N ALA A 140 -7.73 15.87 13.26
CA ALA A 140 -7.21 16.94 14.10
C ALA A 140 -6.90 16.45 15.53
N ARG A 141 -7.75 15.57 16.09
CA ARG A 141 -7.49 14.92 17.38
C ARG A 141 -6.26 14.01 17.33
N ALA A 142 -6.06 13.25 16.24
CA ALA A 142 -4.88 12.40 16.09
C ALA A 142 -3.59 13.22 16.12
N ILE A 143 -3.55 14.32 15.38
CA ILE A 143 -2.40 15.25 15.35
C ILE A 143 -2.10 15.82 16.74
N LYS A 144 -3.13 16.06 17.55
CA LYS A 144 -2.99 16.56 18.93
C LYS A 144 -2.69 15.45 19.96
N GLY A 145 -2.57 14.18 19.55
CA GLY A 145 -2.42 13.04 20.47
C GLY A 145 -3.68 12.74 21.30
N GLN A 146 -4.84 13.18 20.85
CA GLN A 146 -6.13 13.10 21.56
C GLN A 146 -7.05 12.00 21.00
N LEU A 147 -6.72 11.44 19.83
CA LEU A 147 -7.48 10.33 19.26
C LEU A 147 -7.12 9.03 19.98
N LYS A 148 -8.10 8.48 20.69
CA LYS A 148 -7.98 7.17 21.33
C LYS A 148 -8.28 6.10 20.29
N VAL A 149 -7.42 5.10 20.25
CA VAL A 149 -7.54 3.88 19.46
C VAL A 149 -7.64 2.73 20.47
N GLY A 150 -8.46 1.73 20.17
CA GLY A 150 -8.76 0.60 21.04
C GLY A 150 -7.66 -0.45 21.05
#